data_AF-A0A7M2YBM2-F1
#
_entry.id   AF-A0A7M2YBM2-F1
#
_cell.length_a   1.000
_cell.length_b   1.000
_cell.length_c   1.000
_cell.angle_alpha   90.00
_cell.angle_beta   90.00
_cell.angle_gamma   90.00
#
_symmetry.space_group_name_H-M   'P 1'
#
loop_
_entity.id
_entity.type
_entity.pdbx_description
1 polymer ?
#
loop_
_entity_poly.entity_id
_entity_poly.type
_entity_poly.pdbx_seq_one_letter_code
_entity_poly.pdbx_strand_id
1 'polypeptide(L)' 'MSTAEIKLDLINKITNLKEIWIIEEIQKLLDFELDEGVFEVSSLQKERLIKAKNDTVLSEEEANTEIEKWLQEK' A
#
# COMPACT_ATOMS: atom_id res chain seq x y z
N MET A 1 5.30 -26.21 -22.43
CA MET A 1 5.74 -24.85 -22.82
C MET A 1 6.93 -24.47 -21.98
N SER A 2 8.02 -24.05 -22.61
CA SER A 2 9.17 -23.47 -21.91
C SER A 2 8.84 -22.05 -21.42
N THR A 3 9.58 -21.57 -20.42
CA THR A 3 9.45 -20.18 -19.95
C THR A 3 9.68 -19.17 -21.09
N ALA A 4 10.57 -19.48 -22.03
CA ALA A 4 10.82 -18.63 -23.18
C ALA A 4 9.60 -18.54 -24.10
N GLU A 5 8.91 -19.66 -24.35
CA GLU A 5 7.69 -19.69 -25.16
C GLU A 5 6.55 -18.89 -24.52
N ILE A 6 6.39 -18.99 -23.20
CA ILE A 6 5.37 -18.24 -22.44
C ILE A 6 5.62 -16.73 -22.52
N LYS A 7 6.88 -16.30 -22.37
CA LYS A 7 7.27 -14.88 -22.50
C LYS A 7 6.94 -14.33 -23.89
N LEU A 8 7.24 -15.12 -24.92
CA LEU A 8 7.05 -14.71 -26.31
C LEU A 8 5.56 -14.61 -26.67
N ASP A 9 4.74 -15.55 -26.21
CA ASP A 9 3.28 -15.50 -26.34
C ASP A 9 2.68 -14.27 -25.64
N LEU A 10 3.14 -13.94 -24.44
CA LEU A 10 2.68 -12.77 -23.68
C LEU A 10 3.01 -11.46 -24.40
N ILE A 11 4.25 -11.30 -24.87
CA ILE A 11 4.67 -10.10 -25.64
C ILE A 11 3.79 -9.92 -26.88
N ASN A 12 3.52 -11.00 -27.61
CA ASN A 12 2.66 -10.95 -28.79
C ASN A 12 1.23 -10.51 -28.43
N LYS A 13 0.67 -10.99 -27.32
CA LYS A 13 -0.65 -10.57 -26.85
C LYS A 13 -0.69 -9.08 -26.49
N ILE A 14 0.31 -8.61 -25.74
CA ILE A 14 0.42 -7.19 -25.34
C ILE A 14 0.58 -6.30 -26.59
N THR A 15 1.40 -6.70 -27.56
CA THR A 15 1.65 -5.94 -28.79
C THR A 15 0.40 -5.75 -29.65
N ASN A 16 -0.56 -6.67 -29.55
CA ASN A 16 -1.83 -6.61 -30.30
C ASN A 16 -2.93 -5.79 -29.58
N LEU A 17 -2.70 -5.32 -28.35
CA LEU A 17 -3.63 -4.43 -27.66
C LEU A 17 -3.64 -3.06 -28.33
N LYS A 18 -4.83 -2.47 -28.48
CA LYS A 18 -5.01 -1.17 -29.13
C LYS A 18 -5.32 -0.05 -28.14
N GLU A 19 -5.79 -0.44 -26.96
CA GLU A 19 -6.24 0.42 -25.89
C GLU A 19 -5.06 0.86 -25.02
N ILE A 20 -4.66 2.12 -25.18
CA ILE A 20 -3.49 2.67 -24.47
C ILE A 20 -3.61 2.59 -22.94
N TRP A 21 -4.81 2.79 -22.39
CA TRP A 21 -5.04 2.71 -20.94
C TRP A 21 -4.79 1.30 -20.37
N ILE A 22 -4.99 0.25 -21.18
CA ILE A 22 -4.70 -1.12 -20.76
C ILE A 22 -3.18 -1.33 -20.68
N ILE A 23 -2.44 -0.77 -21.63
CA ILE A 23 -0.97 -0.82 -21.63
C ILE A 23 -0.40 -0.07 -20.42
N GLU A 24 -0.96 1.09 -20.09
CA GLU A 24 -0.56 1.86 -18.90
C GLU A 24 -0.80 1.10 -17.60
N GLU A 25 -1.92 0.40 -17.46
CA GLU A 25 -2.19 -0.42 -16.27
C GLU A 25 -1.26 -1.64 -16.18
N ILE A 26 -0.98 -2.31 -17.30
CA ILE A 26 0.01 -3.39 -17.35
C ILE A 26 1.40 -2.87 -16.93
N GLN A 27 1.78 -1.68 -17.39
CA GLN A 27 3.04 -1.06 -17.02
C GLN A 27 3.10 -0.77 -15.51
N LYS A 28 2.08 -0.15 -14.91
CA LYS A 28 2.03 0.10 -13.47
C LYS A 28 2.16 -1.17 -12.64
N LEU A 29 1.48 -2.25 -13.07
CA LEU A 29 1.54 -3.53 -12.37
C LEU A 29 2.95 -4.11 -12.43
N LEU A 30 3.60 -4.07 -13.60
CA LEU A 30 4.98 -4.52 -13.75
C LEU A 30 5.95 -3.66 -12.96
N ASP A 31 5.79 -2.33 -12.98
CA ASP A 31 6.61 -1.41 -12.19
C ASP A 31 6.50 -1.72 -10.70
N PHE A 32 5.32 -2.10 -10.21
CA PHE A 32 5.13 -2.51 -8.81
C PHE A 32 5.75 -3.88 -8.49
N GLU A 33 5.49 -4.90 -9.30
CA GLU A 33 5.99 -6.27 -9.06
C GLU A 33 7.52 -6.38 -9.24
N LEU A 34 8.10 -5.52 -10.07
CA LEU A 34 9.54 -5.43 -10.29
C LEU A 34 10.21 -4.37 -9.41
N ASP A 35 9.45 -3.65 -8.59
CA ASP A 35 10.02 -2.74 -7.61
C ASP A 35 10.78 -3.56 -6.56
N GLU A 36 12.10 -3.56 -6.65
CA GLU A 36 12.99 -4.13 -5.64
C GLU A 36 13.21 -3.18 -4.45
N GLY A 37 12.54 -2.03 -4.45
CA GLY A 37 12.57 -1.06 -3.37
C GLY A 37 12.12 -1.67 -2.06
N VAL A 38 13.04 -1.78 -1.10
CA VAL A 38 12.69 -2.06 0.28
C VAL A 38 11.96 -0.83 0.82
N PHE A 39 10.66 -0.96 1.10
CA PHE A 39 9.89 0.08 1.78
C PHE A 39 10.41 0.23 3.21
N GLU A 40 11.40 1.09 3.40
CA GLU A 40 11.93 1.41 4.71
C GLU A 40 11.14 2.56 5.34
N VAL A 41 10.77 2.39 6.61
CA VAL A 41 10.27 3.49 7.42
C VAL A 41 11.35 4.56 7.53
N SER A 42 10.99 5.79 7.16
CA SER A 42 11.83 6.96 7.33
C SER A 42 12.19 7.16 8.81
N SER A 43 13.26 7.91 9.08
CA SER A 43 13.67 8.22 10.46
C SER A 43 12.55 8.85 11.28
N LEU A 44 11.73 9.70 10.66
CA LEU A 44 10.56 10.33 11.30
C LEU A 44 9.49 9.29 11.65
N GLN A 45 9.22 8.34 10.76
CA GLN A 45 8.27 7.25 11.03
C GLN A 45 8.79 6.32 12.11
N LYS A 46 10.08 5.97 12.10
CA LYS A 46 10.73 5.18 13.16
C LYS A 46 10.59 5.86 14.51
N GLU A 47 10.86 7.16 14.59
CA GLU A 47 10.70 7.93 15.83
C GLU A 47 9.24 7.93 16.32
N ARG A 48 8.28 8.13 15.41
CA ARG A 48 6.85 8.09 15.75
C ARG A 48 6.41 6.73 16.27
N LEU A 49 6.88 5.63 15.67
CA LEU A 49 6.57 4.27 16.13
C LEU A 49 7.14 4.00 17.53
N ILE A 50 8.36 4.46 17.82
CA ILE A 50 8.96 4.35 19.15
C ILE A 50 8.14 5.13 20.19
N LYS A 51 7.68 6.34 19.84
CA LYS A 51 6.82 7.13 20.72
C LYS A 51 5.47 6.45 20.95
N ALA A 52 4.81 6.01 19.88
CA ALA A 52 3.51 5.35 19.95
C ALA A 52 3.53 4.08 20.82
N LYS A 53 4.61 3.30 20.76
CA LYS A 53 4.79 2.10 21.60
C LYS A 53 4.78 2.41 23.10
N ASN A 54 5.28 3.58 23.48
CA ASN A 54 5.38 4.02 24.88
C ASN A 54 4.29 5.04 25.24
N ASP A 55 3.33 5.26 24.33
CA ASP A 55 2.27 6.23 24.55
C ASP A 55 1.23 5.67 25.51
N THR A 56 0.50 6.59 26.15
CA THR A 56 -0.63 6.19 27.00
C THR A 56 -1.79 5.83 26.09
N VAL A 57 -2.26 4.60 26.17
CA VAL A 57 -3.41 4.13 25.39
C VAL A 57 -4.65 4.13 26.27
N LEU A 58 -5.77 4.54 25.69
CA LEU A 58 -7.09 4.35 26.30
C LEU A 58 -7.67 3.04 25.80
N SER A 59 -8.34 2.31 26.67
CA SER A 59 -9.25 1.25 26.24
C SER A 59 -10.40 1.85 25.44
N GLU A 60 -11.07 1.02 24.65
CA GLU A 60 -12.24 1.42 23.88
C GLU A 60 -13.33 2.03 24.78
N GLU A 61 -13.56 1.44 25.96
CA GLU A 61 -14.54 1.93 26.93
C GLU A 61 -14.18 3.31 27.49
N GLU A 62 -12.90 3.52 27.82
CA GLU A 62 -12.39 4.81 28.31
C GLU A 62 -12.50 5.89 27.22
N ALA A 63 -12.09 5.56 25.99
CA ALA A 63 -12.18 6.47 24.85
C ALA A 63 -13.63 6.86 24.55
N ASN A 64 -14.55 5.89 24.53
CA ASN A 64 -15.97 6.15 24.30
C ASN A 64 -16.57 7.04 25.41
N THR A 65 -16.19 6.80 26.67
CA THR A 65 -16.63 7.60 27.80
C THR A 65 -16.14 9.05 27.70
N GLU A 66 -14.89 9.29 27.30
CA GLU A 66 -14.37 10.65 27.09
C GLU A 66 -15.05 11.35 25.92
N ILE A 67 -15.29 10.64 24.82
CA ILE A 67 -16.00 11.18 23.65
C ILE A 67 -17.43 11.59 24.04
N GLU A 68 -18.15 10.75 24.78
CA GLU A 68 -19.52 11.07 25.23
C GLU A 68 -19.54 12.30 26.14
N LYS A 69 -18.58 12.42 27.07
CA LYS A 69 -18.45 13.61 27.93
C LYS A 69 -18.20 14.87 27.11
N TRP A 70 -17.27 14.82 26.16
CA TRP A 70 -16.97 15.96 25.28
C TRP A 70 -18.18 16.40 24.44
N LEU A 71 -18.98 15.44 23.96
CA LEU A 71 -20.19 15.72 23.20
C LEU A 71 -21.30 16.35 24.06
N GLN A 72 -21.35 16.06 25.37
CA GLN A 72 -22.32 16.62 26.31
C GLN A 72 -21.93 18.01 26.84
N GLU A 73 -20.66 18.41 26.73
CA GLU A 73 -20.17 19.75 27.10
C GLU A 73 -20.44 20.82 26.01
N LYS A 74 -20.98 20.43 24.85
CA LYS A 74 -21.45 21.33 23.79
C LYS A 74 -22.95 21.57 23.85
#